data_AF-A0AAP9R0X6-F1
#
_entry.id   AF-A0AAP9R0X6-F1
#
_cell.length_a   1.000
_cell.length_b   1.000
_cell.length_c   1.000
_cell.angle_alpha   90.00
_cell.angle_beta   90.00
_cell.angle_gamma   90.00
#
_symmetry.space_group_name_H-M   'P 1'
#
loop_
_entity.id
_entity.type
_entity.pdbx_description
1 polymer ?
#
loop_
_entity_poly.entity_id
_entity_poly.type
_entity_poly.pdbx_seq_one_letter_code
_entity_poly.pdbx_strand_id
1 'polypeptide(L)'
;MLRQANYYQSVNDLINASEYAKTGFFYLDESVDANEDNMLIRYLRARVDAWLPVGLGRCVITIEDTDLLLENKEKFSGEVINNIITMRLRALHNCHRKQQEKQLTEHLRRINQQREIDFESNQSPVWEMAEVMQVIVPVIKGD
;
A
#
# COMPACT_ATOMS: atom_id res chain seq x y z
N MET A 1 -8.46 -10.34 -9.63
CA MET A 1 -9.79 -10.06 -9.07
C MET A 1 -10.11 -8.58 -8.97
N LEU A 2 -9.27 -7.73 -8.34
CA LEU A 2 -9.56 -6.29 -8.20
C LEU A 2 -9.77 -5.54 -9.53
N ARG A 3 -9.02 -5.89 -10.60
CA ARG A 3 -9.27 -5.34 -11.94
C ARG A 3 -10.65 -5.71 -12.50
N GLN A 4 -11.15 -6.92 -12.19
CA GLN A 4 -12.51 -7.33 -12.55
C GLN A 4 -13.55 -6.57 -11.74
N ALA A 5 -13.30 -6.35 -10.44
CA ALA A 5 -14.16 -5.53 -9.61
C ALA A 5 -14.35 -4.12 -10.20
N ASN A 6 -13.25 -3.47 -10.60
CA ASN A 6 -13.30 -2.16 -11.26
C ASN A 6 -14.06 -2.18 -12.60
N TYR A 7 -13.91 -3.25 -13.38
CA TYR A 7 -14.66 -3.42 -14.62
C TYR A 7 -16.17 -3.55 -14.36
N TYR A 8 -16.59 -4.41 -13.43
CA TYR A 8 -18.01 -4.58 -13.13
C TYR A 8 -18.63 -3.32 -12.51
N GLN A 9 -17.84 -2.55 -11.74
CA GLN A 9 -18.27 -1.25 -11.24
C GLN A 9 -18.54 -0.26 -12.39
N SER A 10 -17.73 -0.24 -13.45
CA SER A 10 -17.90 0.70 -14.56
C SER A 10 -19.13 0.40 -15.43
N VAL A 11 -19.60 -0.85 -15.43
CA VAL A 11 -20.86 -1.26 -16.08
C VAL A 11 -22.06 -1.32 -15.10
N ASN A 12 -21.88 -0.77 -13.89
CA ASN A 12 -22.90 -0.70 -12.83
C ASN A 12 -23.44 -2.07 -12.35
N ASP A 13 -22.66 -3.13 -12.53
CA ASP A 13 -22.92 -4.45 -11.98
C ASP A 13 -22.32 -4.52 -10.57
N LEU A 14 -23.02 -3.92 -9.62
CA LEU A 14 -22.54 -3.75 -8.25
C LEU A 14 -22.39 -5.08 -7.50
N ILE A 15 -23.14 -6.10 -7.88
CA ILE A 15 -23.08 -7.44 -7.27
C ILE A 15 -21.74 -8.07 -7.63
N ASN A 16 -21.44 -8.20 -8.93
CA ASN A 16 -20.17 -8.79 -9.35
C ASN A 16 -18.97 -7.93 -8.94
N ALA A 17 -19.11 -6.59 -8.98
CA ALA A 17 -18.07 -5.70 -8.48
C ALA A 17 -17.73 -6.01 -7.01
N SER A 18 -18.74 -6.16 -6.17
CA SER A 18 -18.56 -6.48 -4.74
C SER A 18 -17.91 -7.84 -4.53
N GLU A 19 -18.39 -8.88 -5.22
CA GLU A 19 -17.87 -10.25 -5.05
C GLU A 19 -16.39 -10.37 -5.50
N TYR A 20 -16.03 -9.75 -6.62
CA TYR A 20 -14.64 -9.72 -7.07
C TYR A 20 -13.74 -8.87 -6.17
N ALA A 21 -14.26 -7.78 -5.60
CA ALA A 21 -13.51 -6.98 -4.64
C ALA A 21 -13.20 -7.79 -3.37
N LYS A 22 -14.23 -8.37 -2.74
CA LYS A 22 -14.09 -9.23 -1.55
C LYS A 22 -13.11 -10.36 -1.80
N THR A 23 -13.27 -11.09 -2.91
CA THR A 23 -12.38 -12.20 -3.25
C THR A 23 -10.94 -11.72 -3.47
N GLY A 24 -10.76 -10.56 -4.09
CA GLY A 24 -9.44 -9.96 -4.26
C GLY A 24 -8.76 -9.60 -2.95
N PHE A 25 -9.50 -8.98 -2.03
CA PHE A 25 -8.99 -8.63 -0.71
C PHE A 25 -8.71 -9.86 0.14
N PHE A 26 -9.60 -10.85 0.12
CA PHE A 26 -9.39 -12.12 0.80
C PHE A 26 -8.05 -12.74 0.42
N TYR A 27 -7.73 -12.89 -0.87
CA TYR A 27 -6.45 -13.47 -1.27
C TYR A 27 -5.24 -12.59 -0.92
N LEU A 28 -5.37 -11.26 -0.93
CA LEU A 28 -4.29 -10.38 -0.49
C LEU A 28 -4.02 -10.52 1.01
N ASP A 29 -5.08 -10.60 1.80
CA ASP A 29 -4.99 -10.71 3.26
C ASP A 29 -4.47 -12.10 3.65
N GLU A 30 -5.03 -13.17 3.10
CA GLU A 30 -4.56 -14.55 3.29
C GLU A 30 -3.09 -14.74 2.89
N SER A 31 -2.61 -14.04 1.84
CA SER A 31 -1.20 -14.12 1.44
C SER A 31 -0.27 -13.61 2.53
N VAL A 32 -0.66 -12.52 3.22
CA VAL A 32 0.12 -11.98 4.34
C VAL A 32 -0.05 -12.84 5.58
N ASP A 33 -1.26 -13.31 5.88
CA ASP A 33 -1.53 -14.12 7.07
C ASP A 33 -0.86 -15.51 6.97
N ALA A 34 -0.75 -16.09 5.77
CA ALA A 34 0.00 -17.32 5.55
C ALA A 34 1.53 -17.13 5.62
N ASN A 35 2.02 -15.88 5.57
CA ASN A 35 3.43 -15.53 5.51
C ASN A 35 3.75 -14.33 6.44
N GLU A 36 3.30 -14.39 7.70
CA GLU A 36 3.28 -13.22 8.61
C GLU A 36 4.64 -12.52 8.76
N ASP A 37 5.73 -13.31 8.75
CA ASP A 37 7.12 -12.85 8.90
C ASP A 37 7.73 -12.31 7.59
N ASN A 38 7.07 -12.53 6.44
CA ASN A 38 7.57 -12.10 5.14
C ASN A 38 7.19 -10.64 4.85
N MET A 39 8.12 -9.75 5.15
CA MET A 39 7.97 -8.31 4.94
C MET A 39 7.81 -7.93 3.45
N LEU A 40 8.25 -8.77 2.51
CA LEU A 40 8.10 -8.49 1.08
C LEU A 40 6.66 -8.70 0.63
N ILE A 41 5.99 -9.75 1.11
CA ILE A 41 4.57 -9.99 0.83
C ILE A 41 3.72 -8.88 1.47
N ARG A 42 4.06 -8.49 2.70
CA ARG A 42 3.43 -7.35 3.38
C ARG A 42 3.59 -6.04 2.61
N TYR A 43 4.79 -5.79 2.07
CA TYR A 43 5.03 -4.64 1.19
C TYR A 43 4.09 -4.66 -0.02
N LEU A 44 3.93 -5.80 -0.69
CA LEU A 44 3.05 -5.91 -1.86
C LEU A 44 1.59 -5.60 -1.51
N ARG A 45 1.09 -6.06 -0.36
CA ARG A 45 -0.26 -5.72 0.11
C ARG A 45 -0.40 -4.21 0.35
N ALA A 46 0.50 -3.62 1.13
CA ALA A 46 0.52 -2.17 1.37
C ALA A 46 0.57 -1.38 0.05
N ARG A 47 1.36 -1.87 -0.91
CA ARG A 47 1.56 -1.24 -2.22
C ARG A 47 0.33 -1.26 -3.11
N VAL A 48 -0.53 -2.25 -2.97
CA VAL A 48 -1.84 -2.26 -3.63
C VAL A 48 -2.81 -1.36 -2.86
N ASP A 49 -2.90 -1.54 -1.54
CA ASP A 49 -3.91 -0.89 -0.71
C ASP A 49 -3.79 0.64 -0.65
N ALA A 50 -2.58 1.18 -0.66
CA ALA A 50 -2.33 2.62 -0.55
C ALA A 50 -2.85 3.47 -1.73
N TRP A 51 -3.20 2.83 -2.85
CA TRP A 51 -3.76 3.50 -4.05
C TRP A 51 -5.19 3.06 -4.36
N LEU A 52 -5.83 2.32 -3.46
CA LEU A 52 -7.25 2.01 -3.61
C LEU A 52 -8.12 3.18 -3.14
N PRO A 53 -9.35 3.31 -3.69
CA PRO A 53 -10.29 4.33 -3.27
C PRO A 53 -10.54 4.32 -1.76
N VAL A 54 -10.59 5.52 -1.16
CA VAL A 54 -10.78 5.73 0.29
C VAL A 54 -11.98 4.97 0.85
N GLY A 55 -13.08 4.92 0.09
CA GLY A 55 -14.33 4.26 0.51
C GLY A 55 -14.21 2.75 0.76
N LEU A 56 -13.11 2.10 0.34
CA LEU A 56 -12.87 0.67 0.58
C LEU A 56 -12.23 0.39 1.96
N GLY A 57 -11.83 1.43 2.71
CA GLY A 57 -11.32 1.30 4.07
C GLY A 57 -9.91 0.68 4.20
N ARG A 58 -9.27 0.33 3.07
CA ARG A 58 -7.95 -0.34 3.04
C ARG A 58 -6.81 0.51 3.60
N CYS A 59 -7.01 1.81 3.81
CA CYS A 59 -6.03 2.68 4.46
C CYS A 59 -5.67 2.23 5.89
N VAL A 60 -6.56 1.56 6.62
CA VAL A 60 -6.27 1.04 7.97
C VAL A 60 -5.18 -0.04 7.90
N ILE A 61 -5.32 -0.95 6.95
CA ILE A 61 -4.37 -2.06 6.72
C ILE A 61 -3.04 -1.50 6.22
N THR A 62 -3.06 -0.51 5.33
CA THR A 62 -1.82 0.16 4.89
C THR A 62 -1.10 0.85 6.04
N ILE A 63 -1.80 1.48 6.99
CA ILE A 63 -1.15 2.09 8.17
C ILE A 63 -0.42 1.01 8.96
N GLU A 64 -1.09 -0.11 9.27
CA GLU A 64 -0.51 -1.23 10.01
C GLU A 64 0.69 -1.85 9.29
N ASP A 65 0.54 -2.16 8.00
CA ASP A 65 1.62 -2.76 7.22
C ASP A 65 2.82 -1.81 7.13
N THR A 66 2.59 -0.52 6.88
CA THR A 66 3.69 0.46 6.81
C THR A 66 4.37 0.69 8.15
N ASP A 67 3.69 0.51 9.29
CA ASP A 67 4.34 0.52 10.61
C ASP A 67 5.32 -0.65 10.73
N LEU A 68 4.87 -1.88 10.48
CA LEU A 68 5.73 -3.07 10.55
C LEU A 68 6.91 -3.01 9.57
N LEU A 69 6.67 -2.50 8.35
CA LEU A 69 7.73 -2.32 7.35
C LEU A 69 8.78 -1.29 7.78
N LEU A 70 8.38 -0.20 8.45
CA LEU A 70 9.30 0.80 8.97
C LEU A 70 10.04 0.34 10.23
N GLU A 71 9.44 -0.54 11.04
CA GLU A 71 10.11 -1.23 12.14
C GLU A 71 11.21 -2.18 11.63
N ASN A 72 11.01 -2.77 10.45
CA ASN A 72 11.94 -3.66 9.74
C ASN A 72 12.71 -2.96 8.60
N LYS A 73 12.93 -1.66 8.72
CA LYS A 73 13.49 -0.82 7.64
C LYS A 73 14.87 -1.27 7.16
N GLU A 74 15.64 -1.97 7.98
CA GLU A 74 16.96 -2.52 7.64
C GLU A 74 16.91 -3.55 6.51
N LYS A 75 15.74 -4.16 6.26
CA LYS A 75 15.52 -5.08 5.13
C LYS A 75 15.33 -4.36 3.80
N PHE A 76 15.14 -3.04 3.82
CA PHE A 76 14.74 -2.23 2.67
C PHE A 76 15.81 -1.21 2.27
N SER A 77 15.93 -0.98 0.96
CA SER A 77 16.76 0.11 0.44
C SER A 77 16.13 1.47 0.75
N GLY A 78 16.92 2.55 0.70
CA GLY A 78 16.40 3.90 0.91
C GLY A 78 15.27 4.27 -0.04
N GLU A 79 15.31 3.80 -1.29
CA GLU A 79 14.24 4.01 -2.29
C GLU A 79 12.95 3.27 -1.88
N VAL A 80 13.05 2.02 -1.45
CA VAL A 80 11.87 1.28 -0.97
C VAL A 80 11.32 1.86 0.33
N ILE A 81 12.18 2.27 1.27
CA ILE A 81 11.75 3.02 2.48
C ILE A 81 11.02 4.30 2.10
N ASN A 82 11.51 5.01 1.07
CA ASN A 82 10.83 6.18 0.57
C ASN A 82 9.42 5.83 0.09
N ASN A 83 9.24 4.76 -0.66
CA ASN A 83 7.92 4.34 -1.10
C ASN A 83 7.01 3.93 0.07
N ILE A 84 7.55 3.26 1.10
CA ILE A 84 6.82 2.96 2.34
C ILE A 84 6.29 4.23 3.01
N ILE A 85 7.11 5.28 3.08
CA ILE A 85 6.70 6.56 3.66
C ILE A 85 5.60 7.22 2.82
N THR A 86 5.70 7.16 1.48
CA THR A 86 4.65 7.68 0.59
C THR A 86 3.32 6.94 0.82
N MET A 87 3.35 5.60 0.90
CA MET A 87 2.19 4.78 1.22
C MET A 87 1.57 5.16 2.56
N ARG A 88 2.42 5.33 3.58
CA ARG A 88 1.99 5.73 4.91
C ARG A 88 1.31 7.09 4.93
N LEU A 89 1.89 8.10 4.27
CA LEU A 89 1.29 9.44 4.19
C LEU A 89 -0.09 9.38 3.52
N ARG A 90 -0.21 8.68 2.38
CA ARG A 90 -1.50 8.49 1.70
C ARG A 90 -2.52 7.81 2.61
N ALA A 91 -2.12 6.76 3.30
CA ALA A 91 -3.00 6.01 4.17
C ALA A 91 -3.47 6.85 5.38
N LEU A 92 -2.56 7.61 6.00
CA LEU A 92 -2.89 8.53 7.09
C LEU A 92 -3.89 9.61 6.66
N HIS A 93 -3.68 10.18 5.47
CA HIS A 93 -4.59 11.15 4.88
C HIS A 93 -5.99 10.56 4.64
N ASN A 94 -6.05 9.41 3.94
CA ASN A 94 -7.27 8.72 3.57
C ASN A 94 -8.07 8.21 4.78
N CYS A 95 -7.38 7.81 5.85
CA CYS A 95 -7.98 7.41 7.12
C CYS A 95 -8.19 8.58 8.10
N HIS A 96 -8.01 9.83 7.65
CA HIS A 96 -8.18 11.06 8.43
C HIS A 96 -7.39 11.10 9.75
N ARG A 97 -6.20 10.48 9.79
CA ARG A 97 -5.29 10.45 10.94
C ARG A 97 -4.43 11.72 11.00
N LYS A 98 -5.09 12.89 11.05
CA LYS A 98 -4.47 14.23 10.90
C LYS A 98 -3.26 14.47 11.81
N GLN A 99 -3.31 13.98 13.04
CA GLN A 99 -2.19 14.16 13.98
C GLN A 99 -0.94 13.41 13.54
N GLN A 100 -1.08 12.13 13.17
CA GLN A 100 0.01 11.29 12.71
C GLN A 100 0.55 11.78 11.36
N GLU A 101 -0.34 12.18 10.45
CA GLU A 101 0.02 12.79 9.15
C GLU A 101 0.88 14.05 9.35
N LYS A 102 0.46 14.94 10.25
CA LYS A 102 1.19 16.17 10.57
C LYS A 102 2.57 15.85 11.17
N GLN A 103 2.64 14.92 12.12
CA GLN A 103 3.90 14.51 12.73
C GLN A 103 4.90 13.96 11.69
N LEU A 104 4.44 13.08 10.81
CA LEU A 104 5.26 12.52 9.75
C LEU A 104 5.72 13.60 8.75
N THR A 105 4.82 14.49 8.34
CA THR A 105 5.14 15.60 7.43
C THR A 105 6.16 16.56 8.04
N GLU A 106 6.02 16.90 9.32
CA GLU A 106 6.98 17.74 10.03
C GLU A 106 8.35 17.07 10.22
N HIS A 107 8.37 15.74 10.42
CA HIS A 107 9.61 14.98 10.47
C HIS A 107 10.33 15.04 9.11
N LEU A 108 9.62 14.76 8.02
CA LEU A 108 10.15 14.82 6.66
C LEU A 108 10.66 16.20 6.27
N ARG A 109 9.97 17.26 6.72
CA ARG A 109 10.42 18.65 6.56
C ARG A 109 11.76 18.89 7.24
N ARG A 110 11.97 18.39 8.46
CA ARG A 110 13.21 18.58 9.23
C ARG A 110 14.42 17.90 8.59
N ILE A 111 14.21 16.78 7.90
CA ILE A 111 15.28 16.04 7.22
C ILE A 111 15.40 16.40 5.72
N ASN A 112 14.73 17.48 5.26
CA ASN A 112 14.71 17.92 3.86
C ASN A 112 14.24 16.85 2.86
N GLN A 113 13.34 15.96 3.27
CA GLN A 113 12.72 14.93 2.42
C GLN A 113 11.22 15.18 2.26
N GLN A 114 10.84 16.44 2.08
CA GLN A 114 9.45 16.82 1.81
C GLN A 114 8.97 16.18 0.52
N ARG A 115 7.68 15.85 0.46
CA ARG A 115 7.07 15.15 -0.67
C ARG A 115 5.82 15.86 -1.10
N GLU A 116 5.67 16.00 -2.41
CA GLU A 116 4.41 16.39 -3.03
C GLU A 116 3.64 15.11 -3.32
N ILE A 117 2.46 14.99 -2.72
CA ILE A 117 1.58 13.82 -2.87
C ILE A 117 0.24 14.33 -3.37
N ASP A 118 -0.19 13.80 -4.51
CA ASP A 118 -1.57 13.94 -4.97
C ASP A 118 -2.44 12.91 -4.25
N PHE A 119 -3.17 13.37 -3.24
CA PHE A 119 -4.06 12.52 -2.44
C PHE A 119 -5.36 12.16 -3.16
N GLU A 120 -5.75 12.91 -4.19
CA GLU A 120 -7.01 12.71 -4.93
C GLU A 120 -6.87 11.63 -6.00
N SER A 121 -5.68 11.48 -6.58
CA SER A 121 -5.42 10.44 -7.56
C SER A 121 -5.26 9.06 -6.92
N ASN A 122 -6.09 8.12 -7.34
CA ASN A 122 -5.95 6.68 -7.06
C ASN A 122 -5.06 5.96 -8.08
N GLN A 123 -4.37 6.70 -8.95
CA GLN A 123 -3.44 6.09 -9.89
C GLN A 123 -2.17 5.66 -9.14
N SER A 124 -1.96 4.35 -9.05
CA SER A 124 -0.69 3.82 -8.58
C SER A 124 0.44 4.27 -9.50
N PRO A 125 1.57 4.77 -8.95
CA PRO A 125 2.78 4.97 -9.74
C PRO A 125 3.26 3.63 -10.29
N VAL A 126 4.05 3.70 -11.34
CA VAL A 126 4.76 2.53 -11.87
C VAL A 126 5.68 1.96 -10.79
N TRP A 127 5.90 0.65 -10.84
CA TRP A 127 6.85 -0.02 -9.97
C TRP A 127 8.25 0.48 -10.27
N GLU A 128 8.92 1.03 -9.26
CA GLU A 128 10.31 1.45 -9.39
C GLU A 128 11.23 0.23 -9.46
N MET A 129 12.38 0.38 -10.12
CA MET A 129 13.26 -0.76 -10.34
C MET A 129 13.81 -1.33 -9.01
N ALA A 130 13.97 -0.50 -7.97
CA ALA A 130 14.29 -0.98 -6.62
C ALA A 130 13.18 -1.86 -6.03
N GLU A 131 11.89 -1.50 -6.21
CA GLU A 131 10.77 -2.35 -5.79
C GLU A 131 10.78 -3.68 -6.54
N VAL A 132 11.02 -3.63 -7.85
CA VAL A 132 11.08 -4.85 -8.69
C VAL A 132 12.18 -5.79 -8.19
N MET A 133 13.38 -5.28 -7.99
CA MET A 133 14.54 -6.10 -7.65
C MET A 133 14.54 -6.58 -6.19
N GLN A 134 14.09 -5.75 -5.25
CA GLN A 134 14.15 -6.05 -3.82
C GLN A 134 12.88 -6.75 -3.30
N VAL A 135 11.73 -6.54 -3.94
CA VAL A 135 10.45 -7.08 -3.47
C VAL A 135 9.86 -8.07 -4.46
N ILE A 136 9.60 -7.66 -5.69
CA ILE A 136 8.80 -8.48 -6.64
C ILE A 136 9.56 -9.75 -7.05
N VAL A 137 10.81 -9.61 -7.49
CA VAL A 137 11.60 -10.75 -7.97
C VAL A 137 11.81 -11.81 -6.88
N PRO A 138 12.23 -11.46 -5.63
CA PRO A 138 12.36 -12.43 -4.55
C PRO A 138 11.05 -13.16 -4.23
N VAL A 139 9.93 -12.44 -4.14
CA VAL A 139 8.62 -13.05 -3.85
C VAL A 139 8.21 -14.05 -4.94
N ILE A 140 8.45 -13.73 -6.22
CA ILE A 140 8.16 -14.65 -7.33
C ILE A 140 9.05 -15.90 -7.29
N LYS A 141 10.30 -15.77 -6.83
CA LYS A 141 11.23 -16.89 -6.69
C LYS A 141 10.93 -17.77 -5.47
N GLY A 142 10.20 -17.24 -4.49
CA GLY A 142 9.97 -17.91 -3.21
C GLY A 142 11.14 -17.76 -2.23
N ASP A 143 11.91 -16.67 -2.35
CA ASP A 143 13.01 -16.30 -1.45
C ASP A 143 12.50 -15.66 -0.13
#